data_AF-A0A954MC91-F1
#
_entry.id   AF-A0A954MC91-F1
#
_cell.length_a   1.000
_cell.length_b   1.000
_cell.length_c   1.000
_cell.angle_alpha   90.00
_cell.angle_beta   90.00
_cell.angle_gamma   90.00
#
_symmetry.space_group_name_H-M   'P 1'
#
loop_
_entity.id
_entity.type
_entity.pdbx_description
1 polymer ?
#
loop_
_entity_poly.entity_id
_entity_poly.type
_entity_poly.pdbx_seq_one_letter_code
_entity_poly.pdbx_strand_id
1 'polypeptide(L)'
;MRILTGVVVCVAMSAVSVNAADIKSGLQIGEYPGAYYVADVTGPSAGEKLCYRCKYGARPVVNIFARSMDANVTKLVKEIDQVVGKHQDTKMAAFVVILSDDPDAQQ
;
A
#
# COMPACT_ATOMS: atom_id res chain seq x y z
N MET A 1 -12.09 -27.77 64.82
CA MET A 1 -12.42 -27.82 63.37
C MET A 1 -13.43 -26.70 63.12
N ARG A 2 -13.23 -25.61 62.38
CA ARG A 2 -12.17 -25.05 61.53
C ARG A 2 -12.45 -23.54 61.49
N ILE A 3 -11.38 -22.77 61.42
CA ILE A 3 -11.29 -21.31 61.41
C ILE A 3 -12.00 -20.71 60.19
N LEU A 4 -12.75 -19.62 60.35
CA LEU A 4 -13.25 -18.78 59.26
C LEU A 4 -12.89 -17.32 59.54
N THR A 5 -11.62 -16.98 59.32
CA THR A 5 -11.14 -15.61 59.20
C THR A 5 -11.36 -15.19 57.74
N GLY A 6 -12.35 -14.36 57.48
CA GLY A 6 -12.65 -13.86 56.14
C GLY A 6 -11.57 -12.89 55.66
N VAL A 7 -10.74 -13.33 54.71
CA VAL A 7 -9.78 -12.47 54.02
C VAL A 7 -10.53 -11.69 52.94
N VAL A 8 -10.68 -10.38 53.15
CA VAL A 8 -11.13 -9.46 52.11
C VAL A 8 -9.97 -9.25 51.13
N VAL A 9 -10.02 -9.94 50.00
CA VAL A 9 -9.09 -9.73 48.88
C VAL A 9 -9.61 -8.55 48.06
N CYS A 10 -9.01 -7.38 48.25
CA CYS A 10 -9.22 -6.23 47.37
C CYS A 10 -8.64 -6.54 45.98
N VAL A 11 -9.50 -6.87 45.01
CA VAL A 11 -9.12 -6.93 43.60
C VAL A 11 -8.89 -5.50 43.12
N ALA A 12 -7.63 -5.07 43.07
CA ALA A 12 -7.25 -3.83 42.42
C ALA A 12 -7.49 -3.96 40.91
N MET A 13 -8.60 -3.40 40.43
CA MET A 13 -8.86 -3.22 39.00
C MET A 13 -7.87 -2.17 38.46
N SER A 14 -6.77 -2.65 37.88
CA SER A 14 -5.88 -1.81 37.08
C SER A 14 -6.66 -1.29 35.87
N ALA A 15 -6.98 0.00 35.86
CA ALA A 15 -7.54 0.67 34.70
C ALA A 15 -6.50 0.63 33.57
N VAL A 16 -6.67 -0.29 32.62
CA VAL A 16 -5.94 -0.30 31.36
C VAL A 16 -6.49 0.83 30.51
N SER A 17 -5.82 1.98 30.55
CA SER A 17 -6.07 3.10 29.64
C SER A 17 -5.70 2.65 28.23
N VAL A 18 -6.69 2.33 27.40
CA VAL A 18 -6.50 2.05 25.98
C VAL A 18 -6.21 3.40 25.31
N ASN A 19 -4.93 3.71 25.10
CA ASN A 19 -4.54 4.86 24.28
C ASN A 19 -4.88 4.54 22.83
N ALA A 20 -5.84 5.26 22.25
CA ALA A 20 -6.08 5.21 20.82
C ALA A 20 -4.83 5.76 20.13
N ALA A 21 -4.08 4.88 19.44
CA ALA A 21 -2.96 5.31 18.63
C ALA A 21 -3.47 6.22 17.48
N ASP A 22 -2.70 7.26 17.14
CA ASP A 22 -3.04 8.16 16.04
C ASP A 22 -3.20 7.38 14.72
N ILE A 23 -4.22 7.73 13.94
CA ILE A 23 -4.46 7.13 12.62
C ILE A 23 -3.30 7.50 11.71
N LYS A 24 -2.52 6.48 11.29
CA LYS A 24 -1.45 6.63 10.30
C LYS A 24 -1.96 6.22 8.94
N SER A 25 -1.84 7.11 7.96
CA SER A 25 -2.26 6.83 6.59
C SER A 25 -1.24 5.94 5.89
N GLY A 26 -1.73 4.89 5.24
CA GLY A 26 -0.98 4.11 4.26
C GLY A 26 0.19 3.29 4.80
N LEU A 27 1.01 2.83 3.85
CA LEU A 27 2.22 2.04 4.09
C LEU A 27 3.30 2.92 4.75
N GLN A 28 3.91 2.44 5.83
CA GLN A 28 4.96 3.17 6.54
C GLN A 28 6.32 3.01 5.84
N ILE A 29 7.25 3.93 6.12
CA ILE A 29 8.61 3.86 5.54
C ILE A 29 9.28 2.55 5.96
N GLY A 30 9.82 1.83 4.99
CA GLY A 30 10.46 0.52 5.18
C GLY A 30 9.51 -0.67 5.08
N GLU A 31 8.20 -0.44 5.10
CA GLU A 31 7.23 -1.48 4.77
C GLU A 31 7.13 -1.68 3.25
N TYR A 32 6.57 -2.83 2.87
CA TYR A 32 6.47 -3.25 1.48
C TYR A 32 5.01 -3.50 1.10
N PRO A 33 4.54 -3.04 -0.07
CA PRO A 33 3.20 -3.37 -0.52
C PRO A 33 3.13 -4.86 -0.84
N GLY A 34 2.01 -5.48 -0.47
CA GLY A 34 1.67 -6.85 -0.83
C GLY A 34 1.45 -7.02 -2.34
N ALA A 35 1.27 -8.28 -2.76
CA ALA A 35 0.93 -8.59 -4.15
C ALA A 35 -0.49 -8.09 -4.48
N TYR A 36 -0.65 -7.55 -5.67
CA TYR A 36 -1.95 -7.20 -6.26
C TYR A 36 -1.85 -7.35 -7.78
N TYR A 37 -2.97 -7.65 -8.43
CA TYR A 37 -3.03 -7.90 -9.86
C TYR A 37 -3.71 -6.73 -10.56
N VAL A 38 -3.20 -6.39 -11.74
CA VAL A 38 -3.74 -5.36 -12.61
C VAL A 38 -3.84 -5.90 -14.03
N ALA A 39 -4.82 -5.42 -14.80
CA ALA A 39 -4.82 -5.58 -16.25
C ALA A 39 -3.77 -4.63 -16.84
N ASP A 40 -2.86 -5.17 -17.62
CA ASP A 40 -1.90 -4.35 -18.35
C ASP A 40 -2.55 -3.78 -19.61
N VAL A 41 -2.62 -2.46 -19.72
CA VAL A 41 -3.30 -1.77 -20.82
C VAL A 41 -2.29 -1.31 -21.88
N THR A 42 -1.18 -0.71 -21.46
CA THR A 42 -0.20 -0.08 -22.37
C THR A 42 1.23 -0.58 -22.16
N GLY A 43 1.44 -1.48 -21.20
CA GLY A 43 2.75 -2.02 -20.87
C GLY A 43 3.17 -3.18 -21.77
N PRO A 44 4.36 -3.76 -21.51
CA PRO A 44 4.93 -4.84 -22.32
C PRO A 44 4.12 -6.14 -22.31
N SER A 45 3.17 -6.30 -21.39
CA SER A 45 2.28 -7.46 -21.28
C SER A 45 0.83 -7.06 -21.55
N ALA A 46 0.59 -6.05 -22.40
CA ALA A 46 -0.75 -5.53 -22.70
C ALA A 46 -1.74 -6.66 -23.03
N GLY A 47 -2.92 -6.63 -22.38
CA GLY A 47 -3.95 -7.66 -22.46
C GLY A 47 -3.85 -8.75 -21.38
N GLU A 48 -2.76 -8.81 -20.62
CA GLU A 48 -2.60 -9.78 -19.53
C GLU A 48 -2.98 -9.20 -18.16
N LYS A 49 -3.40 -10.08 -17.24
CA LYS A 49 -3.54 -9.77 -15.81
C LYS A 49 -2.29 -10.23 -15.05
N LEU A 50 -1.62 -9.30 -14.35
CA LEU A 50 -0.33 -9.59 -13.71
C LEU A 50 -0.06 -8.70 -12.49
N CYS A 51 0.90 -9.11 -11.66
CA CYS A 51 1.39 -8.33 -10.53
C CYS A 51 2.69 -7.60 -10.88
N TYR A 52 2.60 -6.31 -11.20
CA TYR A 52 3.78 -5.51 -11.56
C TYR A 52 4.77 -5.37 -10.39
N ARG A 53 4.26 -5.22 -9.17
CA ARG A 53 5.07 -5.26 -7.93
C ARG A 53 5.93 -6.53 -7.86
N CYS A 54 5.36 -7.68 -8.22
CA CYS A 54 6.04 -8.96 -8.22
C CYS A 54 7.07 -9.04 -9.35
N LYS A 55 6.72 -8.59 -10.58
CA LYS A 55 7.64 -8.57 -11.73
C LYS A 55 8.85 -7.67 -11.50
N TYR A 56 8.67 -6.51 -10.85
CA TYR A 56 9.76 -5.56 -10.64
C TYR A 56 10.66 -5.91 -9.44
N GLY A 57 10.22 -6.76 -8.52
CA GLY A 57 11.04 -7.26 -7.41
C GLY A 57 11.63 -6.13 -6.56
N ALA A 58 12.96 -6.08 -6.48
CA ALA A 58 13.72 -5.12 -5.68
C ALA A 58 14.10 -3.82 -6.44
N ARG A 59 13.62 -3.63 -7.68
CA ARG A 59 13.89 -2.40 -8.43
C ARG A 59 13.29 -1.17 -7.70
N PRO A 60 13.90 0.01 -7.83
CA PRO A 60 13.24 1.26 -7.43
C PRO A 60 12.01 1.47 -8.31
N VAL A 61 10.83 1.59 -7.71
CA VAL A 61 9.57 1.74 -8.45
C VAL A 61 8.70 2.83 -7.85
N VAL A 62 8.20 3.72 -8.70
CA VAL A 62 7.09 4.62 -8.35
C VAL A 62 5.78 4.02 -8.87
N ASN A 63 4.89 3.69 -7.95
CA ASN A 63 3.59 3.11 -8.26
C ASN A 63 2.49 4.11 -7.88
N ILE A 64 1.70 4.54 -8.87
CA ILE A 64 0.70 5.59 -8.71
C ILE A 64 -0.69 4.97 -8.85
N PHE A 65 -1.54 5.13 -7.84
CA PHE A 65 -2.95 4.77 -7.93
C PHE A 65 -3.79 6.02 -8.14
N ALA A 66 -4.59 6.06 -9.19
CA ALA A 66 -5.47 7.18 -9.51
C ALA A 66 -6.85 6.68 -9.94
N ARG A 67 -7.91 7.44 -9.65
CA ARG A 67 -9.27 7.13 -10.15
C ARG A 67 -9.55 7.77 -11.51
N SER A 68 -8.79 8.81 -11.88
CA SER A 68 -8.92 9.53 -13.13
C SER A 68 -7.59 10.16 -13.53
N MET A 69 -7.44 10.42 -14.84
CA MET A 69 -6.28 11.11 -15.41
C MET A 69 -6.59 12.59 -15.60
N ASP A 70 -6.57 13.37 -14.51
CA ASP A 70 -6.71 14.81 -14.59
C ASP A 70 -5.38 15.51 -14.96
N ALA A 71 -5.39 16.85 -15.03
CA ALA A 71 -4.21 17.64 -15.37
C ALA A 71 -3.08 17.49 -14.34
N ASN A 72 -3.39 17.33 -13.05
CA ASN A 72 -2.39 17.19 -11.99
C ASN A 72 -1.73 15.82 -12.05
N VAL A 73 -2.52 14.75 -12.20
CA VAL A 73 -2.01 13.38 -12.37
C VAL A 73 -1.16 13.29 -13.65
N THR A 74 -1.64 13.87 -14.75
CA THR A 74 -0.88 13.89 -16.02
C THR A 74 0.45 14.62 -15.87
N LYS A 75 0.48 15.76 -15.18
CA LYS A 75 1.72 16.50 -14.90
C LYS A 75 2.68 15.66 -14.06
N LEU A 76 2.20 15.06 -12.97
CA LEU A 76 3.00 14.20 -12.09
C LEU A 76 3.62 13.02 -12.86
N VAL A 77 2.83 12.35 -13.70
CA VAL A 77 3.30 11.21 -14.51
C VAL A 77 4.42 11.63 -15.45
N LYS A 78 4.31 12.79 -16.10
CA LYS A 78 5.37 13.32 -16.98
C LYS A 78 6.65 13.64 -16.21
N GLU A 79 6.54 14.22 -15.03
CA GLU A 79 7.70 14.52 -14.18
C GLU A 79 8.39 13.25 -13.71
N ILE A 80 7.63 12.23 -13.31
CA ILE A 80 8.17 10.91 -12.92
C ILE A 80 8.83 10.21 -14.11
N ASP A 81 8.23 10.25 -15.30
CA ASP A 81 8.82 9.67 -16.51
C ASP A 81 10.20 10.26 -16.82
N GLN A 82 10.36 11.58 -16.66
CA GLN A 82 11.68 12.23 -16.78
C GLN A 82 12.69 11.72 -15.73
N VAL A 83 12.26 11.45 -14.50
CA VAL A 83 13.11 10.89 -13.45
C VAL A 83 13.50 9.46 -13.78
N VAL A 84 12.54 8.62 -14.21
CA VAL A 84 12.82 7.25 -14.68
C VAL A 84 13.84 7.26 -15.81
N GLY A 85 13.67 8.16 -16.79
CA GLY A 85 14.60 8.32 -17.91
C GLY A 85 16.03 8.67 -17.49
N LYS A 86 16.22 9.37 -16.37
CA LYS A 86 17.54 9.70 -15.80
C LYS A 86 18.16 8.57 -14.97
N HIS A 87 17.35 7.63 -14.49
CA HIS A 87 17.77 6.55 -13.59
C HIS A 87 17.66 5.16 -14.23
N GLN A 88 17.82 5.08 -15.56
CA GLN A 88 17.78 3.83 -16.31
C GLN A 88 18.90 2.85 -15.91
N ASP A 89 20.05 3.37 -15.49
CA ASP A 89 21.20 2.63 -14.97
C ASP A 89 20.84 1.79 -13.72
N THR A 90 20.01 2.36 -12.84
CA THR A 90 19.46 1.66 -11.66
C THR A 90 18.21 0.82 -11.98
N LYS A 91 17.81 0.78 -13.25
CA LYS A 91 16.59 0.15 -13.73
C LYS A 91 15.36 0.64 -12.95
N MET A 92 15.31 1.93 -12.60
CA MET A 92 14.10 2.51 -12.03
C MET A 92 12.91 2.28 -12.97
N ALA A 93 11.72 2.07 -12.43
CA ALA A 93 10.49 1.97 -13.20
C ALA A 93 9.38 2.80 -12.58
N ALA A 94 8.37 3.11 -13.36
CA ALA A 94 7.13 3.66 -12.85
C ALA A 94 5.94 3.09 -13.63
N PHE A 95 4.78 3.04 -13.00
CA PHE A 95 3.52 2.73 -13.66
C PHE A 95 2.35 3.35 -12.90
N VAL A 96 1.25 3.53 -13.62
CA VAL A 96 0.00 4.07 -13.10
C VAL A 96 -1.05 2.97 -13.14
N VAL A 97 -1.75 2.80 -12.03
CA VAL A 97 -2.92 1.94 -11.90
C VAL A 97 -4.15 2.83 -11.84
N ILE A 98 -4.99 2.75 -12.87
CA ILE A 98 -6.29 3.41 -12.85
C ILE A 98 -7.28 2.52 -12.11
N LEU A 99 -7.83 3.05 -11.02
CA LEU A 99 -8.81 2.38 -10.19
C LEU A 99 -10.20 2.55 -10.80
N SER A 100 -10.89 1.43 -11.01
CA SER A 100 -12.28 1.35 -11.43
C SER A 100 -13.09 0.62 -10.35
N ASP A 101 -14.38 0.93 -10.26
CA ASP A 101 -15.31 0.18 -9.41
C ASP A 101 -15.58 -1.23 -9.99
N ASP A 102 -15.44 -1.37 -11.30
CA ASP A 102 -15.40 -2.65 -12.02
C ASP A 102 -14.08 -2.75 -12.81
N PRO A 103 -13.01 -3.28 -12.19
CA PRO A 103 -11.71 -3.44 -12.86
C PRO A 103 -11.70 -4.58 -13.89
N ASP A 104 -12.69 -5.47 -13.86
CA ASP A 104 -12.76 -6.64 -14.76
C ASP A 104 -13.57 -6.35 -16.02
N ALA A 105 -14.43 -5.33 -16.04
CA ALA A 105 -15.10 -4.84 -17.25
C ALA A 105 -14.15 -4.28 -18.33
N GLN A 106 -12.87 -4.10 -18.02
CA GLN A 106 -11.84 -3.68 -18.97
C GLN A 106 -11.33 -4.85 -19.84
N GLN A 107 -11.81 -6.08 -19.61
CA GLN A 107 -11.41 -7.30 -20.32
C GLN A 107 -12.21 -7.58 -21.59
#